data_AF-A0A6L5F4V1-F1
#
_entry.id   AF-A0A6L5F4V1-F1
#
_cell.length_a   1.000
_cell.length_b   1.000
_cell.length_c   1.000
_cell.angle_alpha   90.00
_cell.angle_beta   90.00
_cell.angle_gamma   90.00
#
_symmetry.space_group_name_H-M   'P 1'
#
loop_
_entity.id
_entity.type
_entity.pdbx_description
1 polymer ?
#
loop_
_entity_poly.entity_id
_entity_poly.type
_entity_poly.pdbx_seq_one_letter_code
_entity_poly.pdbx_strand_id
1 'polypeptide(L)'
;MIDWASALAEIEWTDVEWNIVEPTHPNTMEAGDAVVETLTSVIPADRTSFNFVDAETLEYATIGTRVTPSDPEEVEGYMGNDLVAQLGELPLFKYFFGGESGPVRWEDLPDGQAFVESDLYQAMYGELGIRHQLAMRCADTSHGASFVSLSRISKRFTDREVELMEAMRPAINAVLHHSDTKARYDLAVSALSEGHQSVMIIAADGSVVESSGPAEAIPSWLGDLIKRKEGEARFMNGMVEGRSVRVVSGTHEHLVILGDRSNAADALTEAGLTARQVDVALALAAGGTNTEVSSRLGVGEGTLKTHLAAIYRRINVDNRGAAIAAINEIVGSRVAS
;
A
#
# COMPACT_ATOMS: atom_id res chain seq x y z
N MET A 1 -13.25 -19.94 -8.34
CA MET A 1 -13.74 -18.76 -7.62
C MET A 1 -14.19 -19.23 -6.26
N ILE A 2 -13.49 -18.82 -5.22
CA ILE A 2 -13.83 -19.17 -3.83
C ILE A 2 -14.98 -18.25 -3.42
N ASP A 3 -16.04 -18.83 -2.86
CA ASP A 3 -17.15 -18.08 -2.26
C ASP A 3 -16.69 -17.54 -0.90
N TRP A 4 -16.13 -16.32 -0.95
CA TRP A 4 -15.52 -15.64 0.18
C TRP A 4 -16.52 -15.29 1.29
N ALA A 5 -17.80 -15.11 0.98
CA ALA A 5 -18.81 -14.75 1.97
C ALA A 5 -19.09 -15.89 2.97
N SER A 6 -19.01 -17.15 2.52
CA SER A 6 -19.30 -18.32 3.35
C SER A 6 -18.08 -18.80 4.16
N ALA A 7 -16.86 -18.61 3.65
CA ALA A 7 -15.64 -19.00 4.36
C ALA A 7 -15.23 -18.02 5.49
N LEU A 8 -15.73 -16.78 5.43
CA LEU A 8 -15.48 -15.71 6.42
C LEU A 8 -16.48 -15.69 7.57
N ALA A 9 -17.54 -16.51 7.53
CA ALA A 9 -18.65 -16.44 8.49
C ALA A 9 -18.42 -17.18 9.82
N GLU A 10 -17.39 -18.03 9.95
CA GLU A 10 -17.19 -18.88 11.14
C GLU A 10 -15.99 -18.50 12.02
N ILE A 11 -15.34 -17.36 11.78
CA ILE A 11 -14.31 -16.85 12.68
C ILE A 11 -14.54 -15.35 12.92
N GLU A 12 -14.89 -14.99 14.15
CA GLU A 12 -15.12 -13.60 14.57
C GLU A 12 -13.78 -12.84 14.65
N TRP A 13 -13.33 -12.33 13.51
CA TRP A 13 -12.12 -11.48 13.32
C TRP A 13 -12.44 -9.99 13.32
N THR A 14 -13.27 -9.53 14.24
CA THR A 14 -13.62 -8.10 14.37
C THR A 14 -12.82 -7.48 15.50
N ASP A 15 -12.03 -6.44 15.22
CA ASP A 15 -11.66 -5.31 16.11
C ASP A 15 -10.19 -4.84 16.05
N VAL A 16 -9.47 -5.04 14.94
CA VAL A 16 -8.29 -4.21 14.63
C VAL A 16 -8.58 -3.45 13.34
N GLU A 17 -8.85 -2.14 13.45
CA GLU A 17 -8.91 -1.25 12.28
C GLU A 17 -7.48 -0.91 11.88
N TRP A 18 -7.10 -1.39 10.70
CA TRP A 18 -5.81 -1.13 10.09
C TRP A 18 -5.89 0.23 9.39
N ASN A 19 -5.20 1.23 9.94
CA ASN A 19 -5.07 2.53 9.29
C ASN A 19 -3.88 2.48 8.33
N ILE A 20 -4.16 2.84 7.10
CA ILE A 20 -3.18 3.00 6.05
C ILE A 20 -2.56 4.43 6.22
N VAL A 21 -1.25 4.62 5.98
CA VAL A 21 -0.53 5.92 6.13
C VAL A 21 0.13 6.38 4.82
N GLU A 22 -0.12 7.65 4.43
CA GLU A 22 0.46 8.32 3.24
C GLU A 22 1.91 7.90 2.95
N PRO A 23 2.15 7.20 1.83
CA PRO A 23 3.50 6.79 1.49
C PRO A 23 4.31 7.96 0.93
N THR A 24 5.39 8.27 1.62
CA THR A 24 6.51 8.99 0.99
C THR A 24 7.23 8.01 0.08
N HIS A 25 7.21 8.29 -1.23
CA HIS A 25 7.68 7.39 -2.29
C HIS A 25 9.07 7.73 -2.89
N PRO A 26 10.02 8.40 -2.21
CA PRO A 26 11.22 8.92 -2.89
C PRO A 26 12.03 7.82 -3.58
N ASN A 27 12.11 6.62 -2.99
CA ASN A 27 12.78 5.46 -3.59
C ASN A 27 12.01 4.91 -4.82
N THR A 28 10.67 4.86 -4.77
CA THR A 28 9.83 4.47 -5.92
C THR A 28 9.93 5.48 -7.05
N MET A 29 10.03 6.78 -6.74
CA MET A 29 10.21 7.85 -7.70
C MET A 29 11.54 7.74 -8.45
N GLU A 30 12.65 7.57 -7.71
CA GLU A 30 13.98 7.39 -8.30
C GLU A 30 14.03 6.16 -9.23
N ALA A 31 13.41 5.06 -8.83
CA ALA A 31 13.33 3.86 -9.65
C ALA A 31 12.47 4.06 -10.91
N GLY A 32 11.34 4.77 -10.78
CA GLY A 32 10.47 5.12 -11.91
C GLY A 32 11.20 5.94 -12.96
N ASP A 33 11.94 6.98 -12.54
CA ASP A 33 12.74 7.82 -13.44
C ASP A 33 13.80 7.01 -14.20
N ALA A 34 14.51 6.12 -13.50
CA ALA A 34 15.50 5.24 -14.13
C ALA A 34 14.86 4.28 -15.16
N VAL A 35 13.67 3.75 -14.87
CA VAL A 35 12.91 2.89 -15.79
C VAL A 35 12.49 3.68 -17.03
N VAL A 36 11.94 4.89 -16.86
CA VAL A 36 11.53 5.77 -17.97
C VAL A 36 12.74 6.11 -18.84
N GLU A 37 13.84 6.56 -18.26
CA GLU A 37 15.07 6.91 -18.99
C GLU A 37 15.59 5.73 -19.82
N THR A 38 15.65 4.54 -19.20
CA THR A 38 16.15 3.32 -19.85
C THR A 38 15.25 2.93 -21.03
N LEU A 39 13.93 2.88 -20.83
CA LEU A 39 12.99 2.48 -21.89
C LEU A 39 12.95 3.47 -23.05
N THR A 40 12.93 4.78 -22.77
CA THR A 40 12.94 5.81 -23.83
C THR A 40 14.21 5.72 -24.69
N SER A 41 15.35 5.30 -24.11
CA SER A 41 16.60 5.15 -24.86
C SER A 41 16.60 3.96 -25.85
N VAL A 42 15.76 2.94 -25.60
CA VAL A 42 15.72 1.70 -26.39
C VAL A 42 14.54 1.66 -27.35
N ILE A 43 13.36 2.10 -26.90
CA ILE A 43 12.13 2.12 -27.69
C ILE A 43 11.67 3.57 -27.84
N PRO A 44 11.86 4.19 -29.01
CA PRO A 44 11.46 5.58 -29.22
C PRO A 44 9.96 5.77 -28.97
N ALA A 45 9.56 6.76 -28.18
CA ALA A 45 8.16 7.07 -27.93
C ALA A 45 7.97 8.58 -27.88
N ASP A 46 6.79 9.05 -28.28
CA ASP A 46 6.42 10.46 -28.16
C ASP A 46 6.18 10.80 -26.67
N ARG A 47 5.71 9.82 -25.89
CA ARG A 47 5.63 9.91 -24.43
C ARG A 47 5.97 8.56 -23.77
N THR A 48 6.75 8.60 -22.70
CA THR A 48 6.98 7.46 -21.80
C THR A 48 6.61 7.89 -20.39
N SER A 49 5.81 7.10 -19.70
CA SER A 49 5.51 7.35 -18.29
C SER A 49 5.61 6.08 -17.47
N PHE A 50 6.13 6.24 -16.26
CA PHE A 50 5.96 5.26 -15.21
C PHE A 50 4.77 5.71 -14.35
N ASN A 51 3.92 4.77 -13.99
CA ASN A 51 2.63 5.02 -13.39
C ASN A 51 2.46 4.08 -12.22
N PHE A 52 1.76 4.54 -11.21
CA PHE A 52 1.73 3.88 -9.93
C PHE A 52 0.32 4.01 -9.36
N VAL A 53 -0.26 2.89 -8.97
CA VAL A 53 -1.49 2.84 -8.17
C VAL A 53 -1.08 2.50 -6.76
N ASP A 54 -1.34 3.44 -5.87
CA ASP A 54 -1.06 3.31 -4.46
C ASP A 54 -1.89 2.17 -3.85
N ALA A 55 -1.26 1.24 -3.13
CA ALA A 55 -1.98 0.12 -2.53
C ALA A 55 -2.91 0.57 -1.39
N GLU A 56 -2.67 1.76 -0.84
CA GLU A 56 -3.35 2.31 0.29
C GLU A 56 -4.48 3.24 -0.13
N THR A 57 -4.14 4.33 -0.81
CA THR A 57 -5.12 5.37 -1.15
C THR A 57 -5.94 4.96 -2.36
N LEU A 58 -5.48 3.93 -3.09
CA LEU A 58 -5.93 3.57 -4.43
C LEU A 58 -5.81 4.73 -5.41
N GLU A 59 -5.02 5.76 -5.07
CA GLU A 59 -4.78 6.88 -5.95
C GLU A 59 -3.80 6.49 -7.04
N TYR A 60 -4.05 7.06 -8.21
CA TYR A 60 -3.18 6.91 -9.36
C TYR A 60 -2.23 8.10 -9.44
N ALA A 61 -0.95 7.81 -9.51
CA ALA A 61 0.11 8.77 -9.75
C ALA A 61 0.86 8.43 -11.04
N THR A 62 1.20 9.46 -11.81
CA THR A 62 2.20 9.34 -12.87
C THR A 62 3.53 9.82 -12.31
N ILE A 63 4.52 8.93 -12.26
CA ILE A 63 5.83 9.13 -11.66
C ILE A 63 6.86 9.04 -12.77
N GLY A 64 7.56 10.14 -13.06
CA GLY A 64 8.50 10.18 -14.17
C GLY A 64 7.77 10.18 -15.52
N THR A 65 7.81 11.30 -16.22
CA THR A 65 7.30 11.40 -17.59
C THR A 65 8.39 11.96 -18.49
N ARG A 66 8.57 11.33 -19.64
CA ARG A 66 9.42 11.84 -20.71
C ARG A 66 8.59 12.06 -21.96
N VAL A 67 8.53 13.31 -22.41
CA VAL A 67 7.85 13.72 -23.65
C VAL A 67 8.90 14.05 -24.70
N THR A 68 8.66 13.66 -25.95
CA THR A 68 9.55 13.90 -27.09
C THR A 68 8.77 14.50 -28.26
N PRO A 69 9.08 15.73 -28.71
CA PRO A 69 10.10 16.65 -28.17
C PRO A 69 9.77 17.09 -26.74
N SER A 70 10.81 17.44 -25.97
CA SER A 70 10.61 17.89 -24.59
C SER A 70 9.89 19.24 -24.56
N ASP A 71 8.63 19.25 -24.14
CA ASP A 71 7.84 20.47 -23.90
C ASP A 71 7.64 20.66 -22.38
N PRO A 72 8.20 21.71 -21.76
CA PRO A 72 8.02 22.00 -20.34
C PRO A 72 6.56 22.23 -19.92
N GLU A 73 5.69 22.69 -20.81
CA GLU A 73 4.26 22.92 -20.51
C GLU A 73 3.43 21.62 -20.55
N GLU A 74 3.91 20.57 -21.24
CA GLU A 74 3.23 19.25 -21.30
C GLU A 74 3.66 18.27 -20.18
N VAL A 75 4.70 18.59 -19.41
CA VAL A 75 5.23 17.70 -18.34
C VAL A 75 4.33 17.67 -17.11
N GLU A 76 3.52 18.71 -16.88
CA GLU A 76 2.75 18.87 -15.65
C GLU A 76 1.23 18.78 -15.90
N GLY A 77 0.64 17.69 -15.43
CA GLY A 77 -0.80 17.52 -15.31
C GLY A 77 -1.45 16.89 -16.54
N TYR A 78 -1.85 15.62 -16.44
CA TYR A 78 -2.84 15.09 -17.38
C TYR A 78 -3.60 13.92 -16.78
N MET A 79 -4.50 14.24 -15.85
CA MET A 79 -5.73 13.53 -15.56
C MET A 79 -6.48 14.36 -14.52
N GLY A 80 -7.56 15.04 -14.91
CA GLY A 80 -8.44 15.68 -13.93
C GLY A 80 -9.01 14.63 -12.96
N ASN A 81 -9.27 15.01 -11.71
CA ASN A 81 -9.77 14.08 -10.66
C ASN A 81 -10.99 13.26 -11.11
N ASP A 82 -11.86 13.81 -11.96
CA ASP A 82 -13.06 13.15 -12.50
C ASP A 82 -12.75 11.98 -13.45
N LEU A 83 -11.54 11.93 -14.02
CA LEU A 83 -11.08 10.87 -14.93
C LEU A 83 -10.39 9.72 -14.18
N VAL A 84 -9.90 9.95 -12.95
CA VAL A 84 -9.29 8.91 -12.10
C VAL A 84 -10.31 7.82 -11.77
N ALA A 85 -11.56 8.20 -11.51
CA ALA A 85 -12.67 7.28 -11.25
C ALA A 85 -12.98 6.34 -12.45
N GLN A 86 -12.51 6.69 -13.65
CA GLN A 86 -12.76 5.95 -14.89
C GLN A 86 -11.56 5.09 -15.32
N LEU A 87 -10.46 5.05 -14.55
CA LEU A 87 -9.28 4.24 -14.85
C LEU A 87 -9.61 2.76 -15.02
N GLY A 88 -10.51 2.22 -14.21
CA GLY A 88 -10.96 0.84 -14.30
C GLY A 88 -11.65 0.49 -15.63
N GLU A 89 -12.08 1.50 -16.39
CA GLU A 89 -12.69 1.30 -17.71
C GLU A 89 -11.67 1.18 -18.84
N LEU A 90 -10.41 1.58 -18.61
CA LEU A 90 -9.35 1.52 -19.62
C LEU A 90 -8.99 0.07 -19.97
N PRO A 91 -8.84 -0.29 -21.26
CA PRO A 91 -8.52 -1.66 -21.66
C PRO A 91 -7.25 -2.21 -20.99
N LEU A 92 -6.21 -1.39 -20.87
CA LEU A 92 -4.94 -1.77 -20.23
C LEU A 92 -5.10 -2.01 -18.74
N PHE A 93 -5.90 -1.20 -18.04
CA PHE A 93 -6.21 -1.43 -16.62
C PHE A 93 -6.98 -2.73 -16.45
N LYS A 94 -8.04 -2.95 -17.24
CA LYS A 94 -8.81 -4.21 -17.22
C LYS A 94 -7.90 -5.43 -17.45
N TYR A 95 -6.99 -5.33 -18.41
CA TYR A 95 -6.02 -6.37 -18.72
C TYR A 95 -5.08 -6.66 -17.53
N PHE A 96 -4.43 -5.62 -16.98
CA PHE A 96 -3.43 -5.81 -15.93
C PHE A 96 -4.01 -6.13 -14.55
N PHE A 97 -5.15 -5.55 -14.20
CA PHE A 97 -5.88 -5.87 -12.96
C PHE A 97 -6.68 -7.18 -13.09
N GLY A 98 -6.84 -7.71 -14.30
CA GLY A 98 -7.29 -9.07 -14.57
C GLY A 98 -6.24 -10.16 -14.27
N GLY A 99 -4.99 -9.78 -13.95
CA GLY A 99 -3.92 -10.69 -13.54
C GLY A 99 -2.78 -10.83 -14.56
N GLU A 100 -2.90 -10.21 -15.72
CA GLU A 100 -1.86 -10.24 -16.75
C GLU A 100 -0.75 -9.22 -16.48
N SER A 101 0.47 -9.49 -16.97
CA SER A 101 1.65 -8.64 -16.71
C SER A 101 2.61 -8.48 -17.88
N GLY A 102 2.35 -9.14 -19.01
CA GLY A 102 3.19 -9.00 -20.20
C GLY A 102 3.03 -7.63 -20.87
N PRO A 103 4.03 -7.20 -21.67
CA PRO A 103 3.90 -6.03 -22.51
C PRO A 103 2.82 -6.27 -23.55
N VAL A 104 1.89 -5.34 -23.67
CA VAL A 104 0.75 -5.44 -24.56
C VAL A 104 0.49 -4.09 -25.22
N ARG A 105 0.12 -4.16 -26.48
CA ARG A 105 -0.39 -3.01 -27.21
C ARG A 105 -1.88 -2.92 -26.95
N TRP A 106 -2.41 -1.73 -26.65
CA TRP A 106 -3.85 -1.64 -26.42
C TRP A 106 -4.67 -2.07 -27.64
N GLU A 107 -4.11 -2.04 -28.87
CA GLU A 107 -4.78 -2.47 -30.09
C GLU A 107 -4.87 -4.01 -30.23
N ASP A 108 -4.06 -4.75 -29.46
CA ASP A 108 -4.14 -6.22 -29.40
C ASP A 108 -5.17 -6.69 -28.36
N LEU A 109 -5.74 -5.79 -27.57
CA LEU A 109 -6.75 -6.13 -26.57
C LEU A 109 -8.14 -6.29 -27.22
N PRO A 110 -9.01 -7.16 -26.67
CA PRO A 110 -10.36 -7.38 -27.20
C PRO A 110 -11.17 -6.10 -27.41
N ASP A 111 -11.08 -5.17 -26.46
CA ASP A 111 -11.82 -3.90 -26.47
C ASP A 111 -10.98 -2.73 -27.03
N GLY A 112 -9.75 -3.00 -27.47
CA GLY A 112 -8.77 -2.00 -27.85
C GLY A 112 -9.22 -1.10 -29.00
N GLN A 113 -9.80 -1.69 -30.04
CA GLN A 113 -10.26 -0.95 -31.21
C GLN A 113 -11.51 -0.12 -30.91
N ALA A 114 -12.46 -0.67 -30.16
CA ALA A 114 -13.65 0.04 -29.73
C ALA A 114 -13.31 1.21 -28.78
N PHE A 115 -12.27 1.05 -27.96
CA PHE A 115 -11.80 2.07 -27.05
C PHE A 115 -11.31 3.34 -27.77
N VAL A 116 -10.54 3.23 -28.85
CA VAL A 116 -10.03 4.40 -29.61
C VAL A 116 -11.15 5.23 -30.25
N GLU A 117 -12.33 4.65 -30.43
CA GLU A 117 -13.53 5.31 -30.94
C GLU A 117 -14.44 5.88 -29.84
N SER A 118 -14.10 5.67 -28.56
CA SER A 118 -14.94 6.03 -27.41
C SER A 118 -14.77 7.48 -26.94
N ASP A 119 -15.80 8.00 -26.27
CA ASP A 119 -15.74 9.32 -25.59
C ASP A 119 -14.68 9.33 -24.48
N LEU A 120 -14.45 8.20 -23.80
CA LEU A 120 -13.42 8.06 -22.78
C LEU A 120 -12.01 8.25 -23.37
N TYR A 121 -11.74 7.66 -24.53
CA TYR A 121 -10.48 7.90 -25.23
C TYR A 121 -10.34 9.37 -25.63
N GLN A 122 -11.40 9.99 -26.16
CA GLN A 122 -11.34 11.42 -26.54
C GLN A 122 -11.04 12.30 -25.32
N ALA A 123 -11.68 12.02 -24.19
CA ALA A 123 -11.48 12.76 -22.94
C ALA A 123 -10.08 12.58 -22.34
N MET A 124 -9.45 11.39 -22.48
CA MET A 124 -8.16 11.09 -21.85
C MET A 124 -6.94 11.27 -22.76
N TYR A 125 -7.08 10.99 -24.06
CA TYR A 125 -5.98 10.90 -25.02
C TYR A 125 -6.17 11.81 -26.25
N GLY A 126 -7.36 12.37 -26.45
CA GLY A 126 -7.72 13.13 -27.65
C GLY A 126 -6.85 14.36 -27.89
N GLU A 127 -6.68 15.22 -26.87
CA GLU A 127 -5.84 16.42 -26.99
C GLU A 127 -4.35 16.09 -27.13
N LEU A 128 -3.90 14.99 -26.51
CA LEU A 128 -2.53 14.51 -26.60
C LEU A 128 -2.20 13.87 -27.96
N GLY A 129 -3.22 13.57 -28.77
CA GLY A 129 -3.07 12.90 -30.06
C GLY A 129 -2.52 11.47 -29.98
N ILE A 130 -2.44 10.87 -28.79
CA ILE A 130 -1.89 9.52 -28.58
C ILE A 130 -2.79 8.49 -29.24
N ARG A 131 -2.30 7.79 -30.27
CA ARG A 131 -3.06 6.77 -31.01
C ARG A 131 -2.60 5.35 -30.74
N HIS A 132 -1.38 5.20 -30.28
CA HIS A 132 -0.73 3.91 -30.09
C HIS A 132 -0.13 3.87 -28.70
N GLN A 133 -0.40 2.81 -27.95
CA GLN A 133 0.19 2.61 -26.63
C GLN A 133 0.65 1.18 -26.47
N LEU A 134 1.89 1.03 -26.01
CA LEU A 134 2.50 -0.22 -25.55
C LEU A 134 2.76 -0.06 -24.06
N ALA A 135 2.19 -0.93 -23.24
CA ALA A 135 2.35 -0.84 -21.80
C ALA A 135 2.60 -2.22 -21.19
N MET A 136 3.10 -2.21 -19.96
CA MET A 136 3.40 -3.42 -19.19
C MET A 136 3.17 -3.13 -17.71
N ARG A 137 2.56 -4.08 -17.00
CA ARG A 137 2.58 -4.09 -15.54
C ARG A 137 3.94 -4.57 -15.06
N CYS A 138 4.56 -3.78 -14.20
CA CYS A 138 5.83 -4.11 -13.59
C CYS A 138 5.63 -4.87 -12.28
N ALA A 139 6.73 -5.30 -11.66
CA ALA A 139 6.69 -5.88 -10.33
C ALA A 139 6.00 -4.94 -9.33
N ASP A 140 5.13 -5.54 -8.54
CA ASP A 140 4.46 -4.92 -7.42
C ASP A 140 5.49 -4.63 -6.30
N THR A 141 5.44 -3.42 -5.74
CA THR A 141 6.27 -3.03 -4.58
C THR A 141 5.44 -3.08 -3.30
N SER A 142 6.03 -3.01 -2.12
CA SER A 142 5.27 -2.82 -0.88
C SER A 142 4.34 -1.60 -0.96
N HIS A 143 4.69 -0.61 -1.76
CA HIS A 143 3.93 0.61 -1.93
C HIS A 143 2.69 0.48 -2.82
N GLY A 144 2.73 -0.33 -3.88
CA GLY A 144 1.64 -0.32 -4.87
C GLY A 144 1.93 -1.06 -6.16
N ALA A 145 0.96 -1.01 -7.08
CA ALA A 145 1.09 -1.61 -8.40
C ALA A 145 1.72 -0.61 -9.36
N SER A 146 2.77 -1.03 -10.06
CA SER A 146 3.53 -0.19 -10.98
C SER A 146 3.31 -0.59 -12.42
N PHE A 147 3.26 0.38 -13.32
CA PHE A 147 3.03 0.18 -14.75
C PHE A 147 3.90 1.14 -15.54
N VAL A 148 4.40 0.71 -16.68
CA VAL A 148 5.10 1.60 -17.60
C VAL A 148 4.39 1.61 -18.93
N SER A 149 4.21 2.80 -19.51
CA SER A 149 3.52 2.99 -20.77
C SER A 149 4.37 3.83 -21.72
N LEU A 150 4.42 3.39 -22.98
CA LEU A 150 5.02 4.08 -24.10
C LEU A 150 3.91 4.43 -25.07
N SER A 151 3.84 5.70 -25.45
CA SER A 151 2.77 6.25 -26.27
C SER A 151 3.33 6.89 -27.53
N ARG A 152 2.61 6.74 -28.65
CA ARG A 152 2.93 7.35 -29.95
C ARG A 152 1.68 7.95 -30.60
N ILE A 153 1.88 9.04 -31.31
CA ILE A 153 0.86 9.75 -32.10
C ILE A 153 0.72 9.11 -33.49
N SER A 154 1.84 8.67 -34.06
CA SER A 154 1.94 8.39 -35.50
C SER A 154 1.85 6.91 -35.87
N LYS A 155 2.76 6.09 -35.35
CA LYS A 155 2.95 4.70 -35.78
C LYS A 155 2.75 3.73 -34.61
N ARG A 156 2.12 2.60 -34.95
CA ARG A 156 1.97 1.46 -34.06
C ARG A 156 3.32 0.90 -33.61
N PHE A 157 3.38 0.38 -32.39
CA PHE A 157 4.54 -0.39 -31.91
C PHE A 157 4.66 -1.73 -32.65
N THR A 158 5.87 -2.05 -33.09
CA THR A 158 6.18 -3.27 -33.83
C THR A 158 6.30 -4.47 -32.89
N ASP A 159 6.16 -5.69 -33.41
CA ASP A 159 6.35 -6.91 -32.61
C ASP A 159 7.76 -6.97 -32.01
N ARG A 160 8.77 -6.46 -32.74
CA ARG A 160 10.14 -6.35 -32.23
C ARG A 160 10.25 -5.43 -31.01
N GLU A 161 9.47 -4.37 -30.94
CA GLU A 161 9.47 -3.45 -29.79
C GLU A 161 8.77 -4.08 -28.58
N VAL A 162 7.73 -4.88 -28.81
CA VAL A 162 7.09 -5.70 -27.76
C VAL A 162 8.10 -6.71 -27.21
N GLU A 163 8.83 -7.43 -28.07
CA GLU A 163 9.90 -8.36 -27.66
C GLU A 163 11.02 -7.68 -26.86
N LEU A 164 11.41 -6.46 -27.25
CA LEU A 164 12.44 -5.70 -26.52
C LEU A 164 11.95 -5.33 -25.11
N MET A 165 10.71 -4.87 -24.98
CA MET A 165 10.12 -4.56 -23.69
C MET A 165 10.00 -5.81 -22.80
N GLU A 166 9.59 -6.94 -23.39
CA GLU A 166 9.53 -8.24 -22.69
C GLU A 166 10.91 -8.69 -22.21
N ALA A 167 11.94 -8.53 -23.05
CA ALA A 167 13.32 -8.87 -22.67
C ALA A 167 13.86 -7.98 -21.54
N MET A 168 13.40 -6.73 -21.44
CA MET A 168 13.79 -5.80 -20.37
C MET A 168 13.02 -6.00 -19.06
N ARG A 169 11.86 -6.65 -19.11
CA ARG A 169 10.96 -6.86 -17.95
C ARG A 169 11.67 -7.42 -16.71
N PRO A 170 12.52 -8.47 -16.78
CA PRO A 170 13.19 -8.99 -15.59
C PRO A 170 14.12 -7.97 -14.93
N ALA A 171 14.82 -7.15 -15.73
CA ALA A 171 15.73 -6.12 -15.21
C ALA A 171 14.97 -4.97 -14.55
N ILE A 172 13.88 -4.52 -15.17
CA ILE A 172 12.98 -3.50 -14.62
C ILE A 172 12.42 -3.98 -13.27
N ASN A 173 11.91 -5.22 -13.22
CA ASN A 173 11.38 -5.80 -11.99
C ASN A 173 12.45 -5.93 -10.89
N ALA A 174 13.68 -6.30 -11.24
CA ALA A 174 14.78 -6.36 -10.29
C ALA A 174 15.12 -4.99 -9.68
N VAL A 175 15.10 -3.91 -10.49
CA VAL A 175 15.32 -2.54 -10.01
C VAL A 175 14.22 -2.12 -9.04
N LEU A 176 12.95 -2.39 -9.36
CA LEU A 176 11.82 -2.07 -8.49
C LEU A 176 11.87 -2.84 -7.18
N HIS A 177 12.17 -4.15 -7.20
CA HIS A 177 12.35 -4.94 -5.98
C HIS A 177 13.52 -4.45 -5.13
N HIS A 178 14.62 -4.01 -5.75
CA HIS A 178 15.76 -3.46 -5.02
C HIS A 178 15.39 -2.14 -4.33
N SER A 179 14.72 -1.23 -5.04
CA SER A 179 14.24 0.04 -4.50
C SER A 179 13.27 -0.17 -3.34
N ASP A 180 12.31 -1.08 -3.51
CA ASP A 180 11.34 -1.47 -2.48
C ASP A 180 12.01 -2.07 -1.23
N THR A 181 13.05 -2.88 -1.44
CA THR A 181 13.84 -3.45 -0.36
C THR A 181 14.61 -2.36 0.41
N LYS A 182 15.24 -1.42 -0.31
CA LYS A 182 15.93 -0.28 0.29
C LYS A 182 14.98 0.57 1.13
N ALA A 183 13.77 0.86 0.63
CA ALA A 183 12.76 1.63 1.36
C ALA A 183 12.38 0.97 2.70
N ARG A 184 12.23 -0.35 2.73
CA ARG A 184 12.02 -1.09 3.99
C ARG A 184 13.23 -0.96 4.93
N TYR A 185 14.45 -1.10 4.43
CA TYR A 185 15.65 -0.94 5.27
C TYR A 185 15.80 0.47 5.83
N ASP A 186 15.50 1.52 5.05
CA ASP A 186 15.53 2.90 5.52
C ASP A 186 14.51 3.09 6.67
N LEU A 187 13.32 2.52 6.55
CA LEU A 187 12.30 2.53 7.61
C LEU A 187 12.75 1.76 8.85
N ALA A 188 13.38 0.58 8.66
CA ALA A 188 13.96 -0.21 9.75
C ALA A 188 15.03 0.57 10.51
N VAL A 189 15.94 1.25 9.81
CA VAL A 189 16.99 2.06 10.41
C VAL A 189 16.40 3.24 11.18
N SER A 190 15.39 3.92 10.63
CA SER A 190 14.68 5.01 11.32
C SER A 190 14.08 4.50 12.64
N ALA A 191 13.31 3.41 12.58
CA ALA A 191 12.68 2.79 13.74
C ALA A 191 13.70 2.41 14.84
N LEU A 192 14.84 1.83 14.46
CA LEU A 192 15.90 1.48 15.41
C LEU A 192 16.56 2.71 16.05
N SER A 193 16.64 3.82 15.32
CA SER A 193 17.28 5.05 15.80
C SER A 193 16.45 5.77 16.87
N GLU A 194 15.13 5.58 16.87
CA GLU A 194 14.19 6.16 17.86
C GLU A 194 14.27 5.48 19.25
N GLY A 195 15.03 4.38 19.38
CA GLY A 195 15.41 3.78 20.67
C GLY A 195 14.32 3.04 21.45
N HIS A 196 13.04 3.19 21.06
CA HIS A 196 11.88 2.59 21.73
C HIS A 196 11.08 1.63 20.83
N GLN A 197 11.72 1.12 19.78
CA GLN A 197 11.11 0.19 18.83
C GLN A 197 12.00 -1.05 18.64
N SER A 198 11.37 -2.19 18.39
CA SER A 198 12.04 -3.40 17.91
C SER A 198 11.67 -3.63 16.45
N VAL A 199 12.62 -4.11 15.67
CA VAL A 199 12.45 -4.35 14.24
C VAL A 199 12.74 -5.80 13.94
N MET A 200 11.91 -6.41 13.11
CA MET A 200 12.07 -7.78 12.63
C MET A 200 11.91 -7.85 11.12
N ILE A 201 12.66 -8.74 10.51
CA ILE A 201 12.48 -9.16 9.12
C ILE A 201 11.88 -10.57 9.15
N ILE A 202 10.74 -10.73 8.49
CA ILE A 202 9.99 -11.98 8.41
C ILE A 202 9.98 -12.42 6.94
N ALA A 203 10.37 -13.66 6.64
CA ALA A 203 10.29 -14.18 5.29
C ALA A 203 8.82 -14.41 4.87
N ALA A 204 8.57 -14.55 3.57
CA ALA A 204 7.26 -14.91 3.01
C ALA A 204 6.65 -16.17 3.67
N ASP A 205 7.50 -17.12 4.08
CA ASP A 205 7.09 -18.32 4.82
C ASP A 205 6.84 -18.09 6.32
N GLY A 206 6.73 -16.82 6.75
CA GLY A 206 6.40 -16.39 8.10
C GLY A 206 7.51 -16.64 9.14
N SER A 207 8.68 -17.15 8.73
CA SER A 207 9.81 -17.35 9.62
C SER A 207 10.52 -16.02 9.90
N VAL A 208 10.99 -15.84 11.14
CA VAL A 208 11.80 -14.67 11.51
C VAL A 208 13.21 -14.86 10.93
N VAL A 209 13.59 -13.98 10.01
CA VAL A 209 14.93 -13.94 9.39
C VAL A 209 15.89 -13.21 10.32
N GLU A 210 15.49 -12.04 10.81
CA GLU A 210 16.31 -11.18 11.66
C GLU A 210 15.45 -10.41 12.67
N SER A 211 16.02 -10.06 13.84
CA SER A 211 15.35 -9.31 14.89
C SER A 211 16.37 -8.48 15.69
N SER A 212 16.05 -7.21 15.93
CA SER A 212 16.85 -6.32 16.78
C SER A 212 16.59 -6.49 18.28
N GLY A 213 15.50 -7.17 18.65
CA GLY A 213 15.11 -7.46 20.03
C GLY A 213 14.83 -8.95 20.26
N PRO A 214 14.40 -9.35 21.47
CA PRO A 214 14.08 -10.75 21.77
C PRO A 214 12.95 -11.24 20.85
N ALA A 215 13.26 -12.23 19.99
CA ALA A 215 12.31 -12.82 19.04
C ALA A 215 11.08 -13.46 19.71
N GLU A 216 11.16 -13.73 21.02
CA GLU A 216 10.08 -14.28 21.86
C GLU A 216 8.85 -13.35 21.99
N ALA A 217 8.95 -12.10 21.53
CA ALA A 217 7.87 -11.12 21.59
C ALA A 217 6.88 -11.18 20.42
N ILE A 218 7.09 -12.04 19.42
CA ILE A 218 6.19 -12.16 18.27
C ILE A 218 5.29 -13.38 18.44
N PRO A 219 3.97 -13.21 18.50
CA PRO A 219 3.06 -14.35 18.46
C PRO A 219 3.22 -15.12 17.15
N SER A 220 3.31 -16.46 17.21
CA SER A 220 3.48 -17.32 16.04
C SER A 220 2.40 -17.11 14.96
N TRP A 221 1.23 -16.63 15.37
CA TRP A 221 0.13 -16.30 14.46
C TRP A 221 0.42 -15.07 13.57
N LEU A 222 1.37 -14.19 13.92
CA LEU A 222 1.71 -13.01 13.10
C LEU A 222 2.35 -13.43 11.77
N GLY A 223 3.26 -14.41 11.79
CA GLY A 223 3.82 -14.99 10.56
C GLY A 223 2.73 -15.61 9.69
N ASP A 224 1.74 -16.28 10.28
CA ASP A 224 0.60 -16.84 9.56
C ASP A 224 -0.40 -15.77 9.09
N LEU A 225 -0.53 -14.64 9.78
CA LEU A 225 -1.30 -13.49 9.33
C LEU A 225 -0.66 -12.87 8.08
N ILE A 226 0.66 -12.68 8.12
CA ILE A 226 1.43 -12.12 7.02
C ILE A 226 1.29 -13.00 5.77
N LYS A 227 1.48 -14.31 5.88
CA LYS A 227 1.22 -15.29 4.80
C LYS A 227 -0.19 -15.18 4.20
N ARG A 228 -1.20 -15.05 5.06
CA ARG A 228 -2.61 -14.99 4.63
C ARG A 228 -2.96 -13.65 3.98
N LYS A 229 -2.19 -12.59 4.26
CA LYS A 229 -2.40 -11.22 3.76
C LYS A 229 -1.39 -10.80 2.68
N GLU A 230 -0.50 -11.70 2.26
CA GLU A 230 0.53 -11.51 1.24
C GLU A 230 -0.03 -11.02 -0.11
N GLY A 231 -1.35 -11.14 -0.33
CA GLY A 231 -2.06 -10.58 -1.49
C GLY A 231 -3.02 -9.39 -1.22
N GLU A 232 -3.28 -9.01 0.03
CA GLU A 232 -4.38 -8.07 0.38
C GLU A 232 -3.93 -6.82 1.15
N ALA A 233 -2.84 -6.86 1.93
CA ALA A 233 -2.43 -5.72 2.74
C ALA A 233 -0.91 -5.54 2.72
N ARG A 234 -0.45 -4.48 2.06
CA ARG A 234 0.98 -4.18 1.95
C ARG A 234 1.52 -3.34 3.09
N PHE A 235 0.64 -2.61 3.77
CA PHE A 235 0.90 -1.93 5.03
C PHE A 235 -0.18 -2.27 6.03
N MET A 236 0.23 -2.49 7.26
CA MET A 236 -0.65 -2.92 8.33
C MET A 236 -0.18 -2.29 9.63
N ASN A 237 -0.87 -1.24 10.10
CA ASN A 237 -0.73 -0.71 11.46
C ASN A 237 -1.82 -1.27 12.39
N GLY A 238 -1.42 -1.78 13.55
CA GLY A 238 -2.34 -2.31 14.54
C GLY A 238 -1.72 -2.39 15.93
N MET A 239 -2.45 -3.01 16.86
CA MET A 239 -2.01 -3.20 18.24
C MET A 239 -1.96 -4.70 18.56
N VAL A 240 -0.83 -5.17 19.09
CA VAL A 240 -0.66 -6.56 19.56
C VAL A 240 -0.13 -6.52 20.99
N GLU A 241 -0.88 -7.10 21.92
CA GLU A 241 -0.52 -7.14 23.35
C GLU A 241 -0.20 -5.77 23.99
N GLY A 242 -0.80 -4.70 23.47
CA GLY A 242 -0.59 -3.32 23.92
C GLY A 242 0.66 -2.66 23.34
N ARG A 243 1.29 -3.25 22.34
CA ARG A 243 2.35 -2.67 21.52
C ARG A 243 1.81 -2.27 20.17
N SER A 244 2.27 -1.14 19.63
CA SER A 244 2.00 -0.83 18.22
C SER A 244 2.77 -1.80 17.34
N VAL A 245 2.14 -2.23 16.27
CA VAL A 245 2.73 -3.10 15.25
C VAL A 245 2.51 -2.44 13.91
N ARG A 246 3.59 -2.21 13.18
CA ARG A 246 3.56 -1.81 11.78
C ARG A 246 4.20 -2.91 10.95
N VAL A 247 3.47 -3.46 10.00
CA VAL A 247 3.99 -4.42 9.02
C VAL A 247 4.05 -3.74 7.67
N VAL A 248 5.18 -3.89 6.99
CA VAL A 248 5.42 -3.48 5.60
C VAL A 248 5.76 -4.72 4.80
N SER A 249 4.83 -5.18 3.98
CA SER A 249 4.99 -6.42 3.22
C SER A 249 5.76 -6.21 1.93
N GLY A 250 6.83 -6.96 1.73
CA GLY A 250 7.51 -7.09 0.45
C GLY A 250 7.17 -8.39 -0.26
N THR A 251 7.71 -8.54 -1.47
CA THR A 251 7.49 -9.73 -2.31
C THR A 251 8.10 -11.01 -1.74
N HIS A 252 9.18 -10.90 -0.97
CA HIS A 252 9.91 -12.05 -0.42
C HIS A 252 10.09 -11.97 1.10
N GLU A 253 10.08 -10.74 1.64
CA GLU A 253 10.34 -10.44 3.03
C GLU A 253 9.46 -9.29 3.48
N HIS A 254 9.05 -9.34 4.74
CA HIS A 254 8.19 -8.39 5.41
C HIS A 254 8.98 -7.74 6.54
N LEU A 255 8.85 -6.43 6.66
CA LEU A 255 9.37 -5.67 7.79
C LEU A 255 8.28 -5.55 8.84
N VAL A 256 8.60 -5.89 10.09
CA VAL A 256 7.72 -5.69 11.24
C VAL A 256 8.40 -4.76 12.23
N ILE A 257 7.70 -3.70 12.61
CA ILE A 257 8.14 -2.72 13.60
C ILE A 257 7.19 -2.82 14.79
N LEU A 258 7.76 -3.08 15.97
CA LEU A 258 7.03 -3.17 17.23
C LEU A 258 7.40 -1.99 18.11
N GLY A 259 6.44 -1.12 18.41
CA GLY A 259 6.63 -0.04 19.37
C GLY A 259 6.55 -0.52 20.82
N ASP A 260 7.27 0.15 21.72
CA ASP A 260 7.14 -0.11 23.15
C ASP A 260 5.74 0.27 23.66
N ARG A 261 5.19 -0.57 24.53
CA ARG A 261 3.91 -0.36 25.21
C ARG A 261 3.91 0.93 26.04
N SER A 262 5.08 1.36 26.55
CA SER A 262 5.22 2.62 27.26
C SER A 262 4.86 3.82 26.37
N ASN A 263 5.29 3.83 25.10
CA ASN A 263 5.07 4.98 24.22
C ASN A 263 3.61 5.11 23.77
N ALA A 264 2.94 3.99 23.52
CA ALA A 264 1.50 3.97 23.22
C ALA A 264 0.67 4.46 24.42
N ALA A 265 1.08 4.11 25.65
CA ALA A 265 0.46 4.59 26.86
C ALA A 265 0.66 6.11 27.08
N ASP A 266 1.86 6.61 26.78
CA ASP A 266 2.19 8.03 26.89
C ASP A 266 1.39 8.88 25.88
N ALA A 267 1.30 8.44 24.61
CA ALA A 267 0.51 9.12 23.57
C ALA A 267 -0.96 9.28 23.98
N LEU A 268 -1.57 8.22 24.51
CA LEU A 268 -2.95 8.24 24.97
C LEU A 268 -3.12 9.09 26.24
N THR A 269 -2.11 9.10 27.12
CA THR A 269 -2.10 9.97 28.30
C THR A 269 -2.07 11.46 27.90
N GLU A 270 -1.27 11.81 26.89
CA GLU A 270 -1.20 13.16 26.33
C GLU A 270 -2.48 13.56 25.58
N ALA A 271 -3.14 12.62 24.91
CA ALA A 271 -4.51 12.78 24.41
C ALA A 271 -5.55 12.94 25.54
N GLY A 272 -5.11 12.90 26.79
CA GLY A 272 -5.90 13.25 27.96
C GLY A 272 -6.66 12.09 28.58
N LEU A 273 -6.31 10.84 28.25
CA LEU A 273 -6.84 9.66 28.91
C LEU A 273 -6.14 9.46 30.26
N THR A 274 -6.90 9.03 31.26
CA THR A 274 -6.34 8.57 32.54
C THR A 274 -5.63 7.23 32.38
N ALA A 275 -4.72 6.88 33.29
CA ALA A 275 -4.03 5.58 33.26
C ALA A 275 -4.98 4.38 33.08
N ARG A 276 -6.14 4.40 33.76
CA ARG A 276 -7.12 3.31 33.61
C ARG A 276 -7.84 3.33 32.26
N GLN A 277 -8.08 4.50 31.70
CA GLN A 277 -8.63 4.64 30.35
C GLN A 277 -7.61 4.25 29.28
N VAL A 278 -6.31 4.49 29.51
CA VAL A 278 -5.23 4.03 28.64
C VAL A 278 -5.21 2.51 28.58
N ASP A 279 -5.26 1.81 29.72
CA ASP A 279 -5.35 0.34 29.75
C ASP A 279 -6.55 -0.17 28.94
N VAL A 280 -7.71 0.48 29.14
CA VAL A 280 -8.95 0.13 28.44
C VAL A 280 -8.85 0.45 26.95
N ALA A 281 -8.24 1.57 26.56
CA ALA A 281 -8.07 1.99 25.17
C ALA A 281 -7.09 1.07 24.41
N LEU A 282 -5.95 0.74 25.01
CA LEU A 282 -4.99 -0.22 24.45
C LEU A 282 -5.60 -1.61 24.33
N ALA A 283 -6.38 -2.03 25.32
CA ALA A 283 -7.12 -3.28 25.26
C ALA A 283 -8.22 -3.24 24.18
N LEU A 284 -8.94 -2.12 24.05
CA LEU A 284 -9.95 -1.92 23.03
C LEU A 284 -9.34 -2.00 21.62
N ALA A 285 -8.22 -1.33 21.39
CA ALA A 285 -7.52 -1.29 20.10
C ALA A 285 -6.84 -2.61 19.72
N ALA A 286 -6.51 -3.44 20.71
CA ALA A 286 -6.08 -4.83 20.50
C ALA A 286 -7.23 -5.79 20.17
N GLY A 287 -8.48 -5.29 20.16
CA GLY A 287 -9.68 -6.01 19.80
C GLY A 287 -10.29 -6.92 20.87
N GLY A 288 -11.38 -7.59 20.49
CA GLY A 288 -12.13 -8.55 21.31
C GLY A 288 -13.44 -7.99 21.87
N THR A 289 -14.40 -8.86 22.13
CA THR A 289 -15.71 -8.52 22.69
C THR A 289 -15.59 -7.82 24.05
N ASN A 290 -16.64 -7.11 24.48
CA ASN A 290 -16.66 -6.50 25.82
C ASN A 290 -16.39 -7.52 26.93
N THR A 291 -16.87 -8.75 26.77
CA THR A 291 -16.65 -9.86 27.71
C THR A 291 -15.18 -10.26 27.77
N GLU A 292 -14.51 -10.38 26.63
CA GLU A 292 -13.09 -10.72 26.55
C GLU A 292 -12.21 -9.59 27.07
N VAL A 293 -12.49 -8.35 26.66
CA VAL A 293 -11.78 -7.16 27.12
C VAL A 293 -11.94 -6.98 28.63
N SER A 294 -13.15 -7.15 29.16
CA SER A 294 -13.40 -7.04 30.60
C SER A 294 -12.68 -8.12 31.40
N SER A 295 -12.65 -9.35 30.87
CA SER A 295 -11.94 -10.47 31.47
C SER A 295 -10.43 -10.23 31.50
N ARG A 296 -9.84 -9.77 30.39
CA ARG A 296 -8.40 -9.45 30.30
C ARG A 296 -8.00 -8.32 31.26
N LEU A 297 -8.89 -7.35 31.47
CA LEU A 297 -8.66 -6.21 32.34
C LEU A 297 -9.04 -6.43 33.80
N GLY A 298 -9.61 -7.60 34.15
CA GLY A 298 -10.08 -7.92 35.49
C GLY A 298 -11.22 -7.01 35.98
N VAL A 299 -12.12 -6.57 35.10
CA VAL A 299 -13.26 -5.69 35.44
C VAL A 299 -14.59 -6.33 35.00
N GLY A 300 -15.70 -5.85 35.58
CA GLY A 300 -17.03 -6.22 35.09
C GLY A 300 -17.37 -5.50 33.77
N GLU A 301 -18.17 -6.12 32.92
CA GLU A 301 -18.62 -5.52 31.64
C GLU A 301 -19.31 -4.16 31.81
N GLY A 302 -20.09 -3.97 32.88
CA GLY A 302 -20.71 -2.67 33.20
C GLY A 302 -19.68 -1.58 33.48
N THR A 303 -18.57 -1.93 34.15
CA THR A 303 -17.44 -1.03 34.39
C THR A 303 -16.70 -0.73 33.09
N LEU A 304 -16.51 -1.73 32.22
CA LEU A 304 -15.92 -1.53 30.91
C LEU A 304 -16.74 -0.55 30.07
N LYS A 305 -18.07 -0.72 29.97
CA LYS A 305 -18.95 0.20 29.23
C LYS A 305 -18.84 1.64 29.72
N THR A 306 -18.72 1.84 31.04
CA THR A 306 -18.48 3.17 31.63
C THR A 306 -17.15 3.76 31.16
N HIS A 307 -16.07 2.97 31.15
CA HIS A 307 -14.77 3.44 30.65
C HIS A 307 -14.81 3.75 29.15
N LEU A 308 -15.46 2.90 28.33
CA LEU A 308 -15.61 3.12 26.90
C LEU A 308 -16.35 4.43 26.60
N ALA A 309 -17.50 4.67 27.26
CA ALA A 309 -18.23 5.92 27.11
C ALA A 309 -17.39 7.16 27.49
N ALA A 310 -16.54 7.04 28.52
CA ALA A 310 -15.65 8.12 28.92
C ALA A 310 -14.51 8.34 27.92
N ILE A 311 -13.97 7.27 27.33
CA ILE A 311 -12.94 7.33 26.27
C ILE A 311 -13.51 7.97 25.01
N TYR A 312 -14.68 7.51 24.56
CA TYR A 312 -15.35 8.01 23.35
C TYR A 312 -15.56 9.52 23.41
N ARG A 313 -16.06 10.02 24.56
CA ARG A 313 -16.20 11.44 24.81
C ARG A 313 -14.86 12.19 24.82
N ARG A 314 -13.79 11.55 25.28
CA ARG A 314 -12.47 12.19 25.42
C ARG A 314 -11.76 12.36 24.08
N ILE A 315 -11.89 11.37 23.19
CA ILE A 315 -11.29 11.37 21.84
C ILE A 315 -12.29 11.82 20.76
N ASN A 316 -13.48 12.28 21.16
CA ASN A 316 -14.52 12.85 20.29
C ASN A 316 -15.00 11.91 19.18
N VAL A 317 -15.39 10.69 19.55
CA VAL A 317 -15.92 9.65 18.65
C VAL A 317 -17.22 9.07 19.20
N ASP A 318 -18.07 8.53 18.32
CA ASP A 318 -19.42 8.10 18.68
C ASP A 318 -19.59 6.57 18.74
N ASN A 319 -18.64 5.81 18.19
CA ASN A 319 -18.75 4.36 18.10
C ASN A 319 -17.40 3.64 18.29
N ARG A 320 -17.48 2.32 18.46
CA ARG A 320 -16.33 1.45 18.73
C ARG A 320 -15.29 1.47 17.61
N GLY A 321 -15.72 1.37 16.35
CA GLY A 321 -14.83 1.42 15.19
C GLY A 321 -14.06 2.73 15.20
N ALA A 322 -14.78 3.86 15.14
CA ALA A 322 -14.18 5.19 15.20
C ALA A 322 -13.22 5.39 16.39
N ALA A 323 -13.50 4.80 17.55
CA ALA A 323 -12.59 4.81 18.69
C ALA A 323 -11.31 4.02 18.46
N ILE A 324 -11.39 2.85 17.82
CA ILE A 324 -10.22 2.03 17.48
C ILE A 324 -9.36 2.78 16.45
N ALA A 325 -9.93 3.29 15.35
CA ALA A 325 -9.20 4.13 14.39
C ALA A 325 -8.50 5.31 15.06
N ALA A 326 -9.22 6.09 15.88
CA ALA A 326 -8.65 7.26 16.56
C ALA A 326 -7.54 6.88 17.55
N ILE A 327 -7.69 5.79 18.31
CA ILE A 327 -6.63 5.28 19.21
C ILE A 327 -5.40 4.87 18.39
N ASN A 328 -5.58 4.16 17.28
CA ASN A 328 -4.49 3.75 16.40
C ASN A 328 -3.78 4.96 15.76
N GLU A 329 -4.52 6.01 15.40
CA GLU A 329 -3.97 7.27 14.89
C GLU A 329 -3.18 8.04 15.95
N ILE A 330 -3.71 8.17 17.17
CA ILE A 330 -3.01 8.82 18.30
C ILE A 330 -1.71 8.09 18.62
N VAL A 331 -1.72 6.76 18.62
CA VAL A 331 -0.53 5.95 18.87
C VAL A 331 0.44 5.99 17.67
N GLY A 332 -0.08 5.96 16.44
CA GLY A 332 0.71 5.99 15.21
C GLY A 332 1.37 7.34 14.90
N SER A 333 0.74 8.45 15.26
CA SER A 333 1.28 9.80 15.02
C SER A 333 2.55 10.11 15.83
N ARG A 334 2.70 9.50 17.02
CA ARG A 334 3.92 9.60 17.86
C ARG A 334 5.05 8.68 17.39
N VAL A 335 4.73 7.72 16.52
CA VAL A 335 5.69 6.82 15.86
C VAL A 335 6.26 7.44 14.58
N ALA A 336 5.66 8.54 14.09
CA ALA A 336 6.08 9.24 12.87
C ALA A 336 6.80 10.58 13.13
N SER A 337 6.95 10.99 14.40
CA SER A 337 7.54 12.27 14.84
C SER A 337 8.88 12.09 15.54
#